data_AF-A0A2T2TLZ5-F1
#
_entry.id   AF-A0A2T2TLZ5-F1
#
_cell.length_a   1.000
_cell.length_b   1.000
_cell.length_c   1.000
_cell.angle_alpha   90.00
_cell.angle_beta   90.00
_cell.angle_gamma   90.00
#
_symmetry.space_group_name_H-M   'P 1'
#
loop_
_entity.id
_entity.type
_entity.pdbx_description
1 polymer ?
#
loop_
_entity_poly.entity_id
_entity_poly.type
_entity_poly.pdbx_seq_one_letter_code
_entity_poly.pdbx_strand_id
1 'polypeptide(L)'
;MSSDDRSPDDRFRGMLELIGDKKFGFMRELSPDLPKTDEDPFMPPPHIRKFNLRDGVEIESSLKPGRKDGMQVDWIYKVMGMDPQEWAQLGDFDSGDIIYPEDKLNLITGPDDVD
;
A
#
# COMPACT_ATOMS: atom_id res chain seq x y z
N MET A 1 -11.59 20.96 23.38
CA MET A 1 -10.41 20.16 22.99
C MET A 1 -10.26 20.34 21.50
N SER A 2 -9.20 21.01 21.06
CA SER A 2 -9.01 21.44 19.67
C SER A 2 -8.39 20.28 18.87
N SER A 3 -9.03 19.88 17.78
CA SER A 3 -8.71 18.66 17.02
C SER A 3 -7.58 18.82 15.98
N ASP A 4 -6.71 19.80 16.13
CA ASP A 4 -5.66 20.15 15.14
C ASP A 4 -4.26 20.17 15.79
N ASP A 5 -3.79 19.01 16.24
CA ASP A 5 -2.37 18.83 16.61
C ASP A 5 -1.84 17.52 16.02
N ARG A 6 -1.85 17.43 14.68
CA ARG A 6 -1.15 16.37 13.96
C ARG A 6 0.17 16.90 13.46
N SER A 7 1.24 16.27 13.94
CA SER A 7 2.62 16.58 13.57
C SER A 7 2.83 16.40 12.06
N PRO A 8 3.75 17.14 11.40
CA PRO A 8 4.21 16.85 10.04
C PRO A 8 4.67 15.41 9.81
N ASP A 9 4.90 14.64 10.89
CA ASP A 9 5.27 13.23 10.89
C ASP A 9 4.09 12.23 10.95
N ASP A 10 2.84 12.67 10.80
CA ASP A 10 1.66 11.78 10.75
C ASP A 10 1.61 11.03 9.40
N ARG A 11 2.52 10.07 9.28
CA ARG A 11 2.57 9.12 8.17
C ARG A 11 1.56 8.01 8.42
N PHE A 12 0.66 7.84 7.47
CA PHE A 12 -0.22 6.70 7.40
C PHE A 12 0.42 5.63 6.52
N ARG A 13 0.42 4.37 6.98
CA ARG A 13 0.85 3.20 6.22
C ARG A 13 -0.32 2.25 6.08
N GLY A 14 -0.62 1.85 4.84
CA GLY A 14 -1.70 0.90 4.58
C GLY A 14 -1.60 0.26 3.21
N MET A 15 -2.45 -0.73 2.97
CA MET A 15 -2.57 -1.43 1.70
C MET A 15 -3.65 -0.80 0.82
N LEU A 16 -3.34 -0.54 -0.44
CA LEU A 16 -4.32 -0.04 -1.40
C LEU A 16 -5.25 -1.15 -1.85
N GLU A 17 -6.56 -0.96 -1.66
CA GLU A 17 -7.61 -1.73 -2.34
C GLU A 17 -8.26 -0.88 -3.44
N LEU A 18 -8.18 -1.34 -4.68
CA LEU A 18 -8.80 -0.69 -5.85
C LEU A 18 -10.26 -1.14 -6.02
N ILE A 19 -11.15 -0.18 -6.25
CA ILE A 19 -12.59 -0.43 -6.41
C ILE A 19 -13.05 -0.15 -7.83
N GLY A 20 -13.46 -1.23 -8.51
CA GLY A 20 -14.10 -1.22 -9.82
C GLY A 20 -13.28 -0.55 -10.94
N ASP A 21 -13.92 -0.33 -12.09
CA ASP A 21 -13.23 0.11 -13.31
C ASP A 21 -12.75 1.57 -13.28
N LYS A 22 -13.28 2.36 -12.33
CA LYS A 22 -12.97 3.79 -12.20
C LYS A 22 -11.61 4.05 -11.52
N LYS A 23 -10.94 2.99 -11.05
CA LYS A 23 -9.60 3.03 -10.43
C LYS A 23 -9.49 4.12 -9.36
N PHE A 24 -10.48 4.19 -8.47
CA PHE A 24 -10.30 4.79 -7.14
C PHE A 24 -10.04 3.65 -6.14
N GLY A 25 -9.64 3.97 -4.93
CA GLY A 25 -9.43 2.94 -3.91
C GLY A 25 -9.59 3.43 -2.49
N PHE A 26 -9.30 2.54 -1.55
CA PHE A 26 -9.24 2.81 -0.13
C PHE A 26 -7.94 2.23 0.44
N MET A 27 -7.41 2.90 1.47
CA MET A 27 -6.23 2.45 2.17
C MET A 27 -6.65 1.62 3.39
N ARG A 28 -6.44 0.30 3.32
CA ARG A 28 -6.68 -0.63 4.43
C ARG A 28 -5.55 -0.56 5.45
N GLU A 29 -5.91 -0.57 6.72
CA GLU A 29 -4.93 -0.79 7.78
C GLU A 29 -4.33 -2.20 7.66
N LEU A 30 -3.02 -2.33 7.87
CA LEU A 30 -2.34 -3.61 7.80
C LEU A 30 -2.56 -4.40 9.10
N SER A 31 -3.60 -5.22 9.12
CA SER A 31 -3.83 -6.25 10.13
C SER A 31 -3.93 -7.64 9.47
N PRO A 32 -3.81 -8.74 10.24
CA PRO A 32 -3.88 -10.09 9.68
C PRO A 32 -5.17 -10.40 8.90
N ASP A 33 -6.27 -9.73 9.22
CA ASP A 33 -7.60 -9.90 8.64
C ASP A 33 -8.01 -8.79 7.67
N LEU A 34 -7.21 -7.73 7.51
CA LEU A 34 -7.42 -6.59 6.59
C LEU A 34 -8.88 -6.10 6.57
N PRO A 35 -9.46 -5.71 7.72
CA PRO A 35 -10.86 -5.36 7.80
C PRO A 35 -11.16 -4.14 6.96
N LYS A 36 -12.29 -4.18 6.25
CA LYS A 36 -12.85 -3.01 5.61
C LYS A 36 -13.54 -2.15 6.66
N THR A 37 -13.14 -0.87 6.75
CA THR A 37 -13.79 0.10 7.65
C THR A 37 -14.31 1.30 6.87
N ASP A 38 -15.29 2.01 7.46
CA ASP A 38 -15.78 3.28 6.91
C ASP A 38 -14.79 4.44 7.16
N GLU A 39 -13.76 4.22 7.98
CA GLU A 39 -12.71 5.18 8.30
C GLU A 39 -11.51 5.09 7.34
N ASP A 40 -11.46 4.06 6.49
CA ASP A 40 -10.36 3.83 5.57
C ASP A 40 -10.13 5.03 4.65
N PRO A 41 -8.90 5.59 4.61
CA PRO A 41 -8.64 6.76 3.79
C PRO A 41 -8.91 6.50 2.31
N PHE A 42 -9.62 7.43 1.68
CA PHE A 42 -9.87 7.39 0.25
C PHE A 42 -8.58 7.60 -0.54
N MET A 43 -8.33 6.76 -1.55
CA MET A 43 -7.27 6.92 -2.54
C MET A 43 -7.82 7.54 -3.84
N PRO A 44 -7.45 8.79 -4.16
CA PRO A 44 -7.92 9.46 -5.37
C PRO A 44 -7.34 8.84 -6.66
N PRO A 45 -8.15 8.70 -7.74
CA PRO A 45 -7.68 8.23 -9.04
C PRO A 45 -6.44 8.93 -9.63
N PRO A 46 -6.23 10.24 -9.44
CA PRO A 46 -5.02 10.90 -9.93
C PRO A 46 -3.72 10.31 -9.38
N HIS A 47 -3.68 9.92 -8.09
CA HIS A 47 -2.49 9.28 -7.50
C HIS A 47 -2.24 7.90 -8.12
N ILE A 48 -3.32 7.11 -8.28
CA ILE A 48 -3.26 5.77 -8.89
C ILE A 48 -2.69 5.83 -10.31
N ARG A 49 -3.19 6.76 -11.13
CA ARG A 49 -2.72 6.93 -12.51
C ARG A 49 -1.30 7.48 -12.58
N LYS A 50 -0.96 8.46 -11.73
CA LYS A 50 0.34 9.12 -11.74
C LYS A 50 1.48 8.14 -11.41
N PHE A 51 1.26 7.28 -10.42
CA PHE A 51 2.30 6.39 -9.91
C PHE A 51 2.10 4.93 -10.33
N ASN A 52 1.22 4.66 -11.31
CA ASN A 52 0.90 3.30 -11.76
C ASN A 52 0.61 2.34 -10.57
N LEU A 53 -0.20 2.80 -9.61
CA LEU A 53 -0.50 2.02 -8.41
C LEU A 53 -1.40 0.83 -8.78
N ARG A 54 -1.11 -0.31 -8.16
CA ARG A 54 -1.81 -1.58 -8.37
C ARG A 54 -2.52 -2.00 -7.09
N ASP A 55 -3.46 -2.91 -7.21
CA ASP A 55 -4.14 -3.48 -6.06
C ASP A 55 -3.14 -4.22 -5.15
N GLY A 56 -3.33 -4.13 -3.83
CA GLY A 56 -2.50 -4.81 -2.85
C GLY A 56 -1.16 -4.16 -2.53
N VAL A 57 -0.80 -3.04 -3.16
CA VAL A 57 0.47 -2.35 -2.84
C VAL A 57 0.38 -1.64 -1.50
N GLU A 58 1.44 -1.73 -0.72
CA GLU A 58 1.61 -0.96 0.49
C GLU A 58 2.09 0.46 0.19
N ILE A 59 1.50 1.45 0.85
CA ILE A 59 1.79 2.86 0.64
C ILE A 59 2.04 3.56 1.97
N GLU A 60 3.14 4.32 2.05
CA GLU A 60 3.38 5.32 3.09
C GLU A 60 2.93 6.69 2.56
N SER A 61 2.03 7.37 3.28
CA SER A 61 1.38 8.61 2.80
C SER A 61 1.07 9.60 3.92
N SER A 62 0.82 10.86 3.56
CA SER A 62 0.10 11.79 4.43
C SER A 62 -1.39 11.78 4.10
N LEU A 63 -2.20 12.07 5.10
CA LEU A 63 -3.65 12.19 4.96
C LEU A 63 -4.08 13.64 5.10
N LYS A 64 -5.19 13.97 4.45
CA LYS A 64 -5.91 15.22 4.64
C LYS A 64 -7.42 14.96 4.78
N PRO A 65 -8.17 15.91 5.35
CA PRO A 65 -9.63 15.86 5.32
C PRO A 65 -10.17 15.67 3.89
N GLY A 66 -11.10 14.73 3.76
CA GLY A 66 -11.77 14.34 2.54
C GLY A 66 -13.25 14.75 2.51
N ARG A 67 -14.08 13.95 1.84
CA ARG A 67 -15.53 14.17 1.78
C ARG A 67 -16.23 13.47 2.96
N LYS A 68 -17.37 14.01 3.40
CA LYS A 68 -18.24 13.39 4.44
C LYS A 68 -17.46 13.05 5.72
N ASP A 69 -16.62 13.97 6.18
CA ASP A 69 -15.79 13.81 7.38
C ASP A 69 -14.76 12.66 7.35
N GLY A 70 -14.61 11.96 6.21
CA GLY A 70 -13.58 10.92 6.02
C GLY A 70 -12.22 11.49 5.64
N MET A 71 -11.18 10.66 5.71
CA MET A 71 -9.82 11.02 5.29
C MET A 71 -9.56 10.66 3.82
N GLN A 72 -8.60 11.33 3.20
CA GLN A 72 -8.06 10.95 1.88
C GLN A 72 -6.54 11.11 1.84
N VAL A 73 -5.90 10.35 0.96
CA VAL A 73 -4.48 10.49 0.68
C VAL A 73 -4.17 11.85 0.06
N ASP A 74 -3.16 12.53 0.61
CA ASP A 74 -2.67 13.84 0.13
C ASP A 74 -1.34 13.71 -0.59
N TRP A 75 -0.34 13.13 0.08
CA TRP A 75 1.00 12.92 -0.47
C TRP A 75 1.42 11.46 -0.30
N ILE A 76 2.12 10.90 -1.29
CA ILE A 76 2.68 9.55 -1.25
C ILE A 76 4.18 9.67 -1.08
N TYR A 77 4.70 9.13 0.03
CA TYR A 77 6.13 9.10 0.34
C TYR A 77 6.81 7.89 -0.27
N LYS A 78 6.19 6.71 -0.16
CA LYS A 78 6.74 5.44 -0.68
C LYS A 78 5.64 4.51 -1.16
N VAL A 79 5.99 3.67 -2.13
CA VAL A 79 5.18 2.53 -2.59
C VAL A 79 6.05 1.28 -2.48
N MET A 80 5.60 0.28 -1.72
CA MET A 80 6.37 -0.93 -1.43
C MET A 80 7.80 -0.64 -0.92
N GLY A 81 7.95 0.42 -0.11
CA GLY A 81 9.24 0.86 0.41
C GLY A 81 10.14 1.62 -0.58
N MET A 82 9.71 1.79 -1.83
CA MET A 82 10.46 2.46 -2.91
C MET A 82 9.98 3.90 -3.16
N ASP A 83 10.78 4.71 -3.85
CA ASP A 83 10.33 6.01 -4.35
C ASP A 83 9.16 5.82 -5.34
N PRO A 84 8.09 6.65 -5.27
CA PRO A 84 6.93 6.48 -6.13
C PRO A 84 7.21 6.60 -7.63
N GLN A 85 8.22 7.37 -8.03
CA GLN A 85 8.62 7.50 -9.44
C GLN A 85 9.42 6.29 -9.93
N GLU A 86 10.17 5.65 -9.05
CA GLU A 86 10.85 4.39 -9.34
C GLU A 86 9.83 3.26 -9.49
N TRP A 87 8.88 3.15 -8.55
CA TRP A 87 7.77 2.20 -8.63
C TRP A 87 6.98 2.31 -9.94
N ALA A 88 6.67 3.55 -10.36
CA ALA A 88 5.87 3.81 -11.55
C ALA A 88 6.47 3.26 -12.85
N GLN A 89 7.80 3.03 -12.88
CA GLN A 89 8.52 2.48 -14.03
C GLN A 89 8.53 0.96 -14.07
N LEU A 90 8.13 0.29 -12.98
CA LEU A 90 8.12 -1.17 -12.91
C LEU A 90 7.01 -1.75 -13.80
N GLY A 91 7.32 -2.86 -14.46
CA GLY A 91 6.36 -3.65 -15.25
C GLY A 91 5.36 -4.39 -14.36
N ASP A 92 4.28 -4.88 -14.98
CA ASP A 92 3.31 -5.75 -14.32
C ASP A 92 3.90 -7.12 -14.01
N PHE A 93 3.51 -7.71 -12.88
CA PHE A 93 4.02 -9.02 -12.45
C PHE A 93 3.81 -10.08 -13.53
N ASP A 94 2.65 -10.05 -14.20
CA ASP A 94 2.27 -10.99 -15.26
C ASP A 94 3.15 -10.90 -16.53
N SER A 95 4.00 -9.87 -16.64
CA SER A 95 4.96 -9.72 -17.74
C SER A 95 6.31 -10.40 -17.47
N GLY A 96 6.55 -10.89 -16.25
CA GLY A 96 7.78 -11.55 -15.88
C GLY A 96 7.92 -12.95 -16.51
N ASP A 97 9.15 -13.32 -16.83
CA ASP A 97 9.46 -14.67 -17.30
C ASP A 97 9.26 -15.71 -16.19
N ILE A 98 8.64 -16.83 -16.56
CA ILE A 98 8.52 -17.98 -15.66
C ILE A 98 9.87 -18.70 -15.64
N ILE A 99 10.54 -18.66 -14.48
CA ILE A 99 11.82 -19.31 -14.23
C ILE A 99 11.70 -20.42 -13.18
N TYR A 100 12.64 -21.36 -13.20
CA TYR A 100 12.83 -22.30 -12.09
C TYR A 100 13.67 -21.62 -10.98
N PRO A 101 13.45 -21.96 -9.71
CA PRO A 101 14.28 -21.45 -8.63
C PRO A 101 15.72 -21.96 -8.78
N GLU A 102 16.69 -21.04 -8.75
CA GLU A 102 18.11 -21.38 -8.74
C GLU A 102 18.61 -21.69 -7.32
N ASP A 103 18.02 -21.03 -6.32
CA ASP A 103 18.36 -21.17 -4.91
C ASP A 103 17.30 -21.94 -4.12
N LYS A 104 17.77 -22.81 -3.22
CA LYS A 104 16.92 -23.52 -2.25
C LYS A 104 16.78 -22.69 -0.99
N LEU A 105 15.54 -22.45 -0.54
CA LEU A 105 15.27 -21.93 0.79
C LEU A 105 15.61 -23.01 1.84
N ASN A 106 16.62 -22.74 2.68
CA ASN A 106 16.97 -23.61 3.80
C ASN A 106 16.10 -23.25 5.00
N LEU A 107 15.07 -24.06 5.24
CA LEU A 107 14.12 -23.84 6.33
C LEU A 107 14.59 -24.38 7.68
N ILE A 108 15.63 -25.23 7.68
CA ILE A 108 16.20 -25.81 8.91
C ILE A 108 16.88 -24.69 9.69
N THR A 109 16.30 -24.31 10.83
CA THR A 109 16.84 -23.26 11.70
C THR A 109 17.71 -23.80 12.83
N GLY A 110 17.68 -25.11 13.08
CA GLY A 110 18.49 -25.78 14.11
C GLY A 110 18.46 -27.31 14.03
N PRO A 111 19.23 -27.99 14.91
CA PRO A 111 19.38 -29.45 14.89
C PRO A 111 18.10 -30.23 15.21
N ASP A 112 17.17 -29.63 15.95
CA ASP A 112 15.89 -30.24 16.36
C ASP A 112 14.79 -30.03 15.30
N ASP A 113 15.10 -29.36 14.19
CA ASP A 113 14.20 -28.93 13.13
C ASP A 113 14.28 -29.91 11.93
N VAL A 114 14.27 -31.20 12.25
CA VAL A 114 14.31 -32.33 11.30
C VAL A 114 13.16 -33.26 11.62
N ASP A 115 12.30 -33.52 10.63
CA ASP A 115 11.23 -34.54 10.69
C ASP A 115 11.77 -35.95 10.99
#